data_AF-A0A5N8WSK5-F1
#
_entry.id   AF-A0A5N8WSK5-F1
#
_cell.length_a   1.000
_cell.length_b   1.000
_cell.length_c   1.000
_cell.angle_alpha   90.00
_cell.angle_beta   90.00
_cell.angle_gamma   90.00
#
_symmetry.space_group_name_H-M   'P 1'
#
loop_
_entity.id
_entity.type
_entity.pdbx_description
1 polymer ?
#
loop_
_entity_poly.entity_id
_entity_poly.type
_entity_poly.pdbx_seq_one_letter_code
_entity_poly.pdbx_strand_id
1 'polypeptide(L)'
;MTLLAYFASMDSPHPERTVDLLEPGFRFLLALPGKEVTGKSRDDFAAYIAQRNPVRRAHKILRHSRDGDLETVYGIVTEDGRYTGSFLSAAVTAPSGLLARYQSFFTTDFELVDRNTDRNTDRSRT
;
A
#
# COMPACT_ATOMS: atom_id res chain seq x y z
N MET A 1 -3.24 10.46 -6.86
CA MET A 1 -3.59 9.88 -5.55
C MET A 1 -2.32 9.72 -4.75
N THR A 2 -2.24 10.31 -3.55
CA THR A 2 -1.01 10.30 -2.72
C THR A 2 -0.67 8.88 -2.27
N LEU A 3 -1.67 8.03 -2.04
CA LEU A 3 -1.51 6.63 -1.68
C LEU A 3 -0.86 5.81 -2.81
N LEU A 4 -1.12 6.13 -4.08
CA LEU A 4 -0.42 5.49 -5.20
C LEU A 4 1.05 5.91 -5.26
N ALA A 5 1.34 7.19 -5.03
CA ALA A 5 2.72 7.69 -4.93
C ALA A 5 3.46 7.06 -3.73
N TYR A 6 2.75 6.84 -2.62
CA TYR A 6 3.26 6.12 -1.46
C TYR A 6 3.69 4.70 -1.82
N PHE A 7 2.89 3.91 -2.54
CA PHE A 7 3.29 2.56 -2.96
C PHE A 7 4.47 2.58 -3.92
N ALA A 8 4.48 3.49 -4.89
CA ALA A 8 5.60 3.66 -5.81
C ALA A 8 6.90 4.03 -5.07
N SER A 9 6.82 4.89 -4.04
CA SER A 9 7.97 5.23 -3.19
C SER A 9 8.44 4.03 -2.37
N MET A 10 7.52 3.30 -1.74
CA MET A 10 7.82 2.12 -0.91
C MET A 10 8.49 0.97 -1.68
N ASP A 11 8.24 0.89 -2.99
CA ASP A 11 8.80 -0.14 -3.88
C ASP A 11 10.00 0.37 -4.67
N SER A 12 10.43 1.61 -4.43
CA SER A 12 11.62 2.19 -5.06
C SER A 12 12.91 1.70 -4.39
N PRO A 13 14.09 1.96 -5.00
CA PRO A 13 15.38 1.75 -4.33
C PRO A 13 15.60 2.60 -3.06
N HIS A 14 14.73 3.59 -2.82
CA HIS A 14 14.81 4.54 -1.71
C HIS A 14 13.52 4.57 -0.89
N PRO A 15 13.08 3.43 -0.30
CA PRO A 15 11.81 3.36 0.42
C PRO A 15 11.77 4.28 1.64
N GLU A 16 12.91 4.69 2.18
CA GLU A 16 13.03 5.66 3.26
C GLU A 16 12.40 7.02 2.90
N ARG A 17 12.39 7.41 1.62
CA ARG A 17 11.78 8.67 1.15
C ARG A 17 10.25 8.67 1.25
N THR A 18 9.64 7.52 1.51
CA THR A 18 8.18 7.45 1.73
C THR A 18 7.74 8.32 2.90
N VAL A 19 8.61 8.56 3.90
CA VAL A 19 8.29 9.43 5.04
C VAL A 19 7.99 10.88 4.63
N ASP A 20 8.47 11.32 3.46
CA ASP A 20 8.21 12.64 2.90
C ASP A 20 6.75 12.82 2.46
N LEU A 21 6.02 11.71 2.26
CA LEU A 21 4.61 11.69 1.86
C LEU A 21 3.64 11.66 3.05
N LEU A 22 4.14 11.71 4.29
CA LEU A 22 3.35 11.53 5.50
C LEU A 22 3.23 12.84 6.27
N GLU A 23 2.15 13.12 6.97
CA GLU A 23 2.08 14.24 7.94
C GLU A 23 3.04 14.00 9.13
N PRO A 24 3.55 15.04 9.82
CA PRO A 24 4.33 14.85 11.05
C PRO A 24 3.57 14.05 12.11
N GLY A 25 2.26 14.27 12.21
CA GLY A 25 1.34 13.55 13.11
C GLY A 25 0.73 12.28 12.51
N PHE A 26 1.38 11.67 11.51
CA PHE A 26 0.89 10.49 10.82
C PHE A 26 0.57 9.34 11.77
N ARG A 27 -0.56 8.67 11.55
CA ARG A 27 -0.97 7.49 12.32
C ARG A 27 -1.20 6.31 11.39
N PHE A 28 -0.79 5.13 11.81
CA PHE A 28 -0.97 3.94 11.00
C PHE A 28 -1.35 2.70 11.79
N LEU A 29 -2.03 1.79 11.08
CA LEU A 29 -2.26 0.42 11.48
C LEU A 29 -1.97 -0.50 10.31
N LEU A 30 -1.14 -1.52 10.53
CA LEU A 30 -0.87 -2.61 9.62
C LEU A 30 -1.35 -3.90 10.27
N ALA A 31 -2.45 -4.45 9.77
CA ALA A 31 -2.92 -5.77 10.14
C ALA A 31 -2.21 -6.79 9.25
N LEU A 32 -1.25 -7.51 9.83
CA LEU A 32 -0.44 -8.52 9.18
C LEU A 32 -0.82 -9.91 9.73
N PRO A 33 -0.50 -11.01 9.03
CA PRO A 33 -0.71 -12.35 9.56
C PRO A 33 -0.05 -12.52 10.94
N GLY A 34 -0.88 -12.82 11.94
CA GLY A 34 -0.45 -13.08 13.32
C GLY A 34 -0.03 -11.87 14.14
N LYS A 35 -0.07 -10.64 13.60
CA LYS A 35 0.28 -9.44 14.38
C LYS A 35 -0.29 -8.14 13.80
N GLU A 36 -0.47 -7.16 14.66
CA GLU A 36 -0.68 -5.77 14.27
C GLU A 36 0.58 -4.94 14.52
N VAL A 37 0.83 -3.99 13.62
CA VAL A 37 1.86 -2.96 13.82
C VAL A 37 1.16 -1.60 13.75
N THR A 38 1.30 -0.80 14.81
CA THR A 38 0.67 0.51 14.91
C THR A 38 1.70 1.57 15.26
N GLY A 39 1.47 2.82 14.85
CA GLY A 39 2.28 3.96 15.26
C GLY A 39 1.55 5.29 15.11
N LYS A 40 2.13 6.33 15.69
CA LYS A 40 1.52 7.67 15.83
C LYS A 40 2.43 8.81 15.38
N SER A 41 3.54 8.50 14.71
CA SER A 41 4.50 9.48 14.18
C SER A 41 5.15 9.01 12.88
N ARG A 42 5.83 9.94 12.19
CA ARG A 42 6.73 9.59 11.08
C ARG A 42 7.87 8.69 11.52
N ASP A 43 8.40 8.89 12.73
CA ASP A 43 9.53 8.12 13.25
C ASP A 43 9.14 6.66 13.52
N ASP A 44 7.95 6.42 14.08
CA ASP A 44 7.40 5.06 14.23
C ASP A 44 7.30 4.36 12.88
N PHE A 45 6.90 5.10 11.84
CA PHE A 45 6.76 4.55 10.50
C PHE A 45 8.12 4.34 9.81
N ALA A 46 9.07 5.25 10.01
CA ALA A 46 10.45 5.10 9.54
C ALA A 46 11.11 3.86 10.15
N ALA A 47 10.90 3.61 11.44
CA ALA A 47 11.36 2.40 12.11
C ALA A 47 10.75 1.13 11.51
N TYR A 48 9.47 1.17 11.11
CA TYR A 48 8.83 0.08 10.37
C TYR A 48 9.46 -0.13 8.98
N ILE A 49 9.68 0.94 8.20
CA ILE A 49 10.31 0.86 6.87
C ILE A 49 11.71 0.28 6.96
N ALA A 50 12.51 0.69 7.96
CA ALA A 50 13.88 0.21 8.14
C ALA A 50 13.98 -1.31 8.36
N GLN A 51 12.90 -1.94 8.83
CA GLN A 51 12.81 -3.40 9.00
C GLN A 51 12.31 -4.12 7.73
N ARG A 52 11.81 -3.39 6.72
CA ARG A 52 11.47 -4.00 5.44
C ARG A 52 12.76 -4.39 4.74
N ASN A 53 12.77 -5.57 4.13
CA ASN A 53 13.77 -5.95 3.13
C ASN A 53 13.18 -5.65 1.73
N PRO A 54 13.47 -4.48 1.13
CA PRO A 54 12.72 -3.97 -0.03
C PRO A 54 13.15 -4.58 -1.36
N VAL A 55 14.26 -5.32 -1.43
CA VAL A 55 14.91 -5.60 -2.73
C VAL A 55 14.08 -6.50 -3.65
N ARG A 56 13.21 -7.34 -3.07
CA ARG A 56 12.47 -8.37 -3.82
C ARG A 56 10.96 -8.21 -3.77
N ARG A 57 10.46 -7.40 -2.83
CA ARG A 57 9.04 -7.28 -2.52
C ARG A 57 8.47 -6.05 -3.22
N ALA A 58 7.42 -6.24 -4.01
CA ALA A 58 6.72 -5.17 -4.72
C ALA A 58 5.20 -5.28 -4.56
N HIS A 59 4.50 -4.15 -4.60
CA HIS A 59 3.05 -4.07 -4.65
C HIS A 59 2.60 -3.89 -6.11
N LYS A 60 1.73 -4.77 -6.57
CA LYS A 60 1.01 -4.59 -7.83
C LYS A 60 -0.41 -4.12 -7.52
N ILE A 61 -0.70 -2.88 -7.89
CA ILE A 61 -2.03 -2.28 -7.70
C ILE A 61 -3.01 -2.86 -8.71
N LEU A 62 -4.19 -3.30 -8.24
CA LEU A 62 -5.26 -3.87 -9.08
C LEU A 62 -6.50 -2.99 -9.15
N ARG A 63 -6.87 -2.36 -8.03
CA ARG A 63 -7.98 -1.40 -7.96
C ARG A 63 -7.56 -0.23 -7.09
N HIS A 64 -8.05 0.95 -7.40
CA HIS A 64 -7.90 2.12 -6.56
C HIS A 64 -9.11 3.03 -6.71
N SER A 65 -9.45 3.77 -5.67
CA SER A 65 -10.52 4.75 -5.70
C SER A 65 -10.24 5.90 -4.75
N ARG A 66 -10.93 7.02 -4.96
CA ARG A 66 -10.89 8.17 -4.05
C ARG A 66 -12.32 8.64 -3.82
N ASP A 67 -12.65 8.87 -2.56
CA ASP A 67 -13.87 9.56 -2.13
C ASP A 67 -13.48 10.68 -1.17
N GLY A 68 -13.61 11.93 -1.62
CA GLY A 68 -13.12 13.09 -0.89
C GLY A 68 -11.63 12.99 -0.55
N ASP A 69 -11.33 13.04 0.75
CA ASP A 69 -9.97 12.94 1.31
C ASP A 69 -9.52 11.48 1.55
N LEU A 70 -10.41 10.50 1.39
CA LEU A 70 -10.13 9.09 1.56
C LEU A 70 -9.71 8.45 0.23
N GLU A 71 -8.56 7.80 0.23
CA GLU A 71 -8.05 6.99 -0.87
C GLU A 71 -8.04 5.52 -0.48
N THR A 72 -8.44 4.64 -1.39
CA THR A 72 -8.33 3.18 -1.21
C THR A 72 -7.56 2.55 -2.36
N VAL A 73 -6.82 1.51 -2.05
CA VAL A 73 -6.01 0.72 -2.97
C VAL A 73 -6.15 -0.74 -2.60
N TYR A 74 -6.53 -1.57 -3.56
CA TYR A 74 -6.45 -3.02 -3.46
C TYR A 74 -5.40 -3.53 -4.44
N GLY A 75 -4.58 -4.46 -3.99
CA GLY A 75 -3.50 -5.03 -4.81
C GLY A 75 -2.98 -6.35 -4.28
N ILE A 76 -1.93 -6.82 -4.93
CA ILE A 76 -1.19 -8.01 -4.52
C ILE A 76 0.24 -7.64 -4.17
N VAL A 77 0.85 -8.45 -3.32
CA VAL A 77 2.29 -8.43 -3.06
C VAL A 77 2.93 -9.54 -3.87
N THR A 78 4.05 -9.21 -4.50
CA THR A 78 4.92 -10.19 -5.14
C THR A 78 6.31 -10.16 -4.53
N GLU A 79 6.94 -11.32 -4.44
CA GLU A 79 8.36 -11.47 -4.12
C GLU A 79 9.06 -12.18 -5.28
N ASP A 80 10.07 -11.55 -5.89
CA ASP A 80 10.71 -12.05 -7.12
C ASP A 80 9.68 -12.39 -8.23
N GLY A 81 8.62 -11.57 -8.33
CA GLY A 81 7.51 -11.77 -9.27
C GLY A 81 6.50 -12.86 -8.88
N ARG A 82 6.75 -13.64 -7.82
CA ARG A 82 5.84 -14.66 -7.30
C ARG A 82 4.82 -14.03 -6.35
N TYR A 83 3.54 -14.35 -6.53
CA TYR A 83 2.47 -13.93 -5.62
C TYR A 83 2.71 -14.45 -4.19
N THR A 84 2.59 -13.56 -3.19
CA THR A 84 2.71 -13.89 -1.77
C THR A 84 1.49 -13.49 -0.94
N GLY A 85 0.57 -12.70 -1.49
CA GLY A 85 -0.65 -12.32 -0.81
C GLY A 85 -1.34 -11.11 -1.43
N SER A 86 -2.47 -10.73 -0.87
CA SER A 86 -3.26 -9.58 -1.26
C SER A 86 -3.35 -8.57 -0.14
N PHE A 87 -3.53 -7.30 -0.50
CA PHE A 87 -3.72 -6.24 0.48
C PHE A 87 -4.87 -5.30 0.09
N LEU A 88 -5.53 -4.78 1.11
CA LEU A 88 -6.41 -3.63 1.02
C LEU A 88 -5.84 -2.54 1.91
N SER A 89 -5.59 -1.38 1.32
CA SER A 89 -5.07 -0.22 2.02
C SER A 89 -6.00 0.96 1.82
N ALA A 90 -6.15 1.76 2.87
CA ALA A 90 -6.89 3.01 2.87
C ALA A 90 -6.05 4.10 3.53
N ALA A 91 -6.14 5.33 3.02
CA ALA A 91 -5.44 6.46 3.59
C ALA A 91 -6.28 7.73 3.53
N VAL A 92 -6.19 8.55 4.58
CA VAL A 92 -6.74 9.91 4.59
C VAL A 92 -5.64 10.87 4.18
N THR A 93 -5.91 11.72 3.19
CA THR A 93 -5.02 12.77 2.72
C THR A 93 -5.36 14.09 3.40
N ALA A 94 -4.39 14.75 4.02
CA ALA A 94 -4.56 16.08 4.60
C ALA A 94 -4.66 17.17 3.52
N PRO A 95 -5.15 18.38 3.85
CA PRO A 95 -5.14 19.52 2.93
C PRO A 95 -3.76 19.88 2.36
N SER A 96 -2.68 19.50 3.06
CA SER A 96 -1.29 19.63 2.59
C SER A 96 -0.94 18.74 1.39
N GLY A 97 -1.78 17.75 1.09
CA GLY A 97 -1.52 16.70 0.10
C GLY A 97 -0.79 15.48 0.66
N LEU A 98 -0.38 15.49 1.93
CA LEU A 98 0.30 14.39 2.61
C LEU A 98 -0.68 13.40 3.25
N LEU A 99 -0.24 12.16 3.49
CA LEU A 99 -1.05 11.17 4.20
C LEU A 99 -1.10 11.48 5.69
N ALA A 100 -2.29 11.62 6.26
CA ALA A 100 -2.51 11.85 7.68
C ALA A 100 -2.75 10.56 8.47
N ARG A 101 -3.46 9.61 7.85
CA ARG A 101 -3.78 8.31 8.46
C ARG A 101 -3.71 7.22 7.42
N TYR A 102 -3.24 6.05 7.82
CA TYR A 102 -3.10 4.90 6.95
C TYR A 102 -3.54 3.62 7.63
N GLN A 103 -4.30 2.79 6.93
CA GLN A 103 -4.59 1.43 7.36
C GLN A 103 -4.28 0.48 6.22
N SER A 104 -3.65 -0.64 6.55
CA SER A 104 -3.42 -1.73 5.61
C SER A 104 -3.79 -3.06 6.24
N PHE A 105 -4.55 -3.86 5.51
CA PHE A 105 -4.80 -5.26 5.81
C PHE A 105 -4.10 -6.11 4.75
N PHE A 106 -3.25 -7.05 5.19
CA PHE A 106 -2.56 -7.99 4.32
C PHE A 106 -2.92 -9.43 4.70
N THR A 107 -3.18 -10.25 3.68
CA THR A 107 -3.53 -11.67 3.82
C THR A 107 -2.80 -12.50 2.77
N THR A 108 -2.40 -13.71 3.14
CA THR A 108 -1.75 -14.67 2.23
C THR A 108 -2.75 -15.57 1.52
N ASP A 109 -3.96 -15.72 2.09
CA ASP A 109 -4.86 -16.84 1.78
C ASP A 109 -6.22 -16.37 1.22
N PHE A 110 -6.42 -15.05 1.09
CA PHE A 110 -7.67 -14.49 0.58
C PHE A 110 -7.41 -13.40 -0.48
N GLU A 111 -8.15 -13.47 -1.59
CA GLU A 111 -8.17 -12.48 -2.66
C GLU A 111 -9.57 -11.87 -2.73
N LEU A 112 -9.68 -10.53 -2.65
CA LEU A 112 -10.96 -9.83 -2.81
C LEU A 112 -11.42 -9.79 -4.27
N VAL A 113 -10.47 -9.75 -5.21
CA VAL A 113 -10.71 -9.69 -6.66
C VAL A 113 -9.82 -10.71 -7.36
N ASP A 114 -10.41 -11.44 -8.30
CA ASP A 114 -9.68 -12.41 -9.12
C ASP A 114 -8.56 -11.76 -9.94
N ARG A 115 -7.34 -12.26 -9.78
CA ARG A 115 -6.13 -11.78 -10.50
C ARG A 115 -6.21 -11.84 -12.03
N ASN A 116 -7.12 -12.64 -12.59
CA ASN A 116 -7.25 -12.83 -14.04
C ASN A 116 -8.25 -11.88 -14.72
N THR A 117 -8.97 -11.03 -13.97
CA THR A 117 -10.01 -10.17 -14.56
C THR A 117 -9.48 -9.05 -15.46
N ASP A 118 -8.19 -8.68 -15.38
CA ASP A 118 -7.59 -7.67 -16.26
C ASP A 118 -7.16 -8.22 -17.64
N ARG A 119 -7.19 -9.54 -17.89
CA ARG A 119 -6.89 -10.10 -19.23
C ARG A 119 -8.09 -10.14 -20.18
N ASN A 120 -9.31 -9.92 -19.68
CA ASN A 120 -10.53 -10.06 -20.49
C ASN A 120 -11.07 -8.75 -21.07
N THR A 121 -10.53 -7.59 -20.69
CA THR A 121 -10.95 -6.29 -21.23
C THR A 121 -10.34 -5.95 -22.59
N ASP A 122 -9.36 -6.73 -23.07
CA ASP A 122 -8.71 -6.52 -24.38
C ASP A 122 -9.21 -7.47 -25.49
N ARG A 123 -9.92 -8.55 -25.15
CA ARG A 123 -10.41 -9.55 -26.14
C ARG A 123 -11.85 -9.34 -26.62
N SER A 124 -12.54 -8.30 -26.15
CA SER A 124 -13.92 -8.01 -26.54
C SER A 124 -14.04 -6.85 -27.56
N ARG A 125 -12.92 -6.45 -28.18
CA ARG A 125 -12.86 -5.44 -29.24
C ARG A 125 -12.14 -5.99 -30.48
N THR A 126 -12.75 -6.98 -31.12
CA THR A 126 -12.49 -7.36 -32.52
C THR A 126 -13.77 -7.87 -33.14
#